data_AF-A0A8B6HDE1-F1
#
_entry.id   AF-A0A8B6HDE1-F1
#
_cell.length_a   1.000
_cell.length_b   1.000
_cell.length_c   1.000
_cell.angle_alpha   90.00
_cell.angle_beta   90.00
_cell.angle_gamma   90.00
#
_symmetry.space_group_name_H-M   'P 1'
#
loop_
_entity.id
_entity.type
_entity.pdbx_description
1 polymer ?
#
loop_
_entity_poly.entity_id
_entity_poly.type
_entity_poly.pdbx_seq_one_letter_code
_entity_poly.pdbx_strand_id
1 'polypeptide(L)'
;PTTPVPPCENIKPDCHVYQKTVCTDDAYRQWAFDNCAYYCRLCTPAQLAIKDSQITTLPPALCVDKRQDCDKYGKDSCKGQYSTWARENCNRYCGFCIGLPTTAKPCIDAIPNCNQFQKDTCTNIKYKGWAEENCRKYCGFCSDGSSSGNQPSVTSAPTFAPPRPQAPGNQPTPSATLAPPLPAGK
;
A
#
# COMPACT_ATOMS: atom_id res chain seq x y z
N PRO A 1 3.40 -23.37 -34.29
CA PRO A 1 3.46 -21.90 -34.46
C PRO A 1 3.39 -21.21 -33.09
N THR A 2 4.53 -20.74 -32.59
CA THR A 2 4.60 -19.98 -31.34
C THR A 2 4.21 -18.55 -31.64
N THR A 3 3.00 -18.14 -31.23
CA THR A 3 2.56 -16.74 -31.37
C THR A 3 3.57 -15.83 -30.66
N PRO A 4 4.09 -14.77 -31.30
CA PRO A 4 5.02 -13.87 -30.65
C PRO A 4 4.35 -13.25 -29.41
N VAL A 5 5.01 -13.36 -28.26
CA VAL A 5 4.55 -12.72 -27.02
C VAL A 5 4.54 -11.21 -27.28
N PRO A 6 3.39 -10.53 -27.13
CA PRO A 6 3.35 -9.09 -27.37
C PRO A 6 4.24 -8.34 -26.38
N PRO A 7 4.83 -7.21 -26.81
CA PRO A 7 5.66 -6.37 -25.95
C PRO A 7 4.84 -5.86 -24.75
N CYS A 8 5.49 -5.76 -23.59
CA CYS A 8 4.84 -5.23 -22.40
C CYS A 8 4.78 -3.71 -22.47
N GLU A 9 3.69 -3.18 -22.99
CA GLU A 9 3.53 -1.73 -23.17
C GLU A 9 2.07 -1.30 -23.07
N ASN A 10 1.87 0.02 -23.05
CA ASN A 10 0.56 0.64 -23.24
C ASN A 10 0.52 1.15 -24.67
N ILE A 11 -0.13 0.41 -25.56
CA ILE A 11 -0.34 0.84 -26.95
C ILE A 11 -1.29 2.04 -26.96
N LYS A 12 -2.29 2.05 -26.07
CA LYS A 12 -3.15 3.22 -25.85
C LYS A 12 -2.49 4.18 -24.84
N PRO A 13 -2.29 5.46 -25.19
CA PRO A 13 -1.70 6.45 -24.27
C PRO A 13 -2.61 6.76 -23.07
N ASP A 14 -3.91 6.50 -23.22
CA ASP A 14 -5.00 6.87 -22.34
C ASP A 14 -5.56 5.68 -21.53
N CYS A 15 -4.78 4.61 -21.31
CA CYS A 15 -5.21 3.44 -20.53
C CYS A 15 -5.79 3.79 -19.14
N HIS A 16 -5.37 4.90 -18.53
CA HIS A 16 -5.87 5.39 -17.25
C HIS A 16 -7.33 5.90 -17.29
N VAL A 17 -7.84 6.29 -18.47
CA VAL A 17 -9.20 6.81 -18.66
C VAL A 17 -10.25 5.71 -18.55
N TYR A 18 -9.91 4.49 -18.98
CA TYR A 18 -10.79 3.31 -18.95
C TYR A 18 -10.99 2.74 -17.53
N GLN A 19 -10.34 3.32 -16.51
CA GLN A 19 -10.35 2.91 -15.11
C GLN A 19 -9.82 1.48 -14.89
N LYS A 20 -9.61 1.08 -13.63
CA LYS A 20 -9.06 -0.25 -13.31
C LYS A 20 -10.01 -1.41 -13.65
N THR A 21 -11.30 -1.14 -13.84
CA THR A 21 -12.32 -2.15 -14.16
C THR A 21 -12.03 -2.85 -15.48
N VAL A 22 -11.50 -2.14 -16.48
CA VAL A 22 -11.11 -2.73 -17.77
C VAL A 22 -10.02 -3.81 -17.64
N CYS A 23 -9.25 -3.78 -16.55
CA CYS A 23 -8.18 -4.74 -16.30
C CYS A 23 -8.68 -6.03 -15.64
N THR A 24 -9.86 -6.00 -15.03
CA THR A 24 -10.43 -7.12 -14.26
C THR A 24 -11.68 -7.72 -14.90
N ASP A 25 -12.33 -7.00 -15.81
CA ASP A 25 -13.49 -7.49 -16.55
C ASP A 25 -13.06 -8.48 -17.65
N ASP A 26 -13.62 -9.69 -17.62
CA ASP A 26 -13.30 -10.75 -18.57
C ASP A 26 -13.69 -10.40 -20.01
N ALA A 27 -14.75 -9.60 -20.22
CA ALA A 27 -15.16 -9.17 -21.56
C ALA A 27 -14.12 -8.27 -22.23
N TYR A 28 -13.32 -7.55 -21.42
CA TYR A 28 -12.28 -6.64 -21.89
C TYR A 28 -10.86 -7.17 -21.67
N ARG A 29 -10.70 -8.37 -21.10
CA ARG A 29 -9.39 -8.94 -20.73
C ARG A 29 -8.43 -8.99 -21.90
N GLN A 30 -8.89 -9.50 -23.05
CA GLN A 30 -8.06 -9.63 -24.24
C GLN A 30 -7.72 -8.25 -24.82
N TRP A 31 -8.71 -7.35 -24.90
CA TRP A 31 -8.47 -5.98 -25.32
C TRP A 31 -7.46 -5.27 -24.41
N ALA A 32 -7.55 -5.45 -23.09
CA ALA A 32 -6.64 -4.89 -22.12
C ALA A 32 -5.24 -5.49 -22.22
N PHE A 33 -5.14 -6.79 -22.53
CA PHE A 33 -3.87 -7.46 -22.83
C PHE A 33 -3.22 -6.89 -24.09
N ASP A 34 -4.00 -6.61 -25.12
CA ASP A 34 -3.45 -6.11 -26.40
C ASP A 34 -3.13 -4.61 -26.35
N ASN A 35 -3.90 -3.81 -25.60
CA ASN A 35 -3.80 -2.33 -25.67
C ASN A 35 -3.17 -1.68 -24.44
N CYS A 36 -3.28 -2.32 -23.28
CA CYS A 36 -2.95 -1.74 -21.98
C CYS A 36 -2.22 -2.75 -21.08
N ALA A 37 -1.43 -3.66 -21.67
CA ALA A 37 -0.79 -4.77 -20.98
C ALA A 37 0.00 -4.31 -19.75
N TYR A 38 0.77 -3.23 -19.89
CA TYR A 38 1.58 -2.69 -18.81
C TYR A 38 0.72 -2.04 -17.73
N TYR A 39 -0.25 -1.19 -18.10
CA TYR A 39 -1.18 -0.53 -17.19
C TYR A 39 -2.00 -1.54 -16.37
N CYS A 40 -2.52 -2.57 -17.04
CA CYS A 40 -3.31 -3.63 -16.43
C CYS A 40 -2.47 -4.74 -15.81
N ARG A 41 -1.14 -4.63 -15.86
CA ARG A 41 -0.20 -5.61 -15.27
C ARG A 41 -0.40 -7.03 -15.79
N LEU A 42 -0.77 -7.17 -17.06
CA LEU A 42 -1.01 -8.45 -17.73
C LEU A 42 0.25 -9.04 -18.39
N CYS A 43 1.39 -8.35 -18.28
CA CYS A 43 2.68 -8.86 -18.74
C CYS A 43 3.28 -9.91 -17.78
N THR A 44 4.30 -10.62 -18.24
CA THR A 44 5.09 -11.50 -17.37
C THR A 44 5.84 -10.70 -16.29
N PRO A 45 6.18 -11.33 -15.13
CA PRO A 45 6.95 -10.66 -14.08
C PRO A 45 8.29 -10.07 -14.56
N ALA A 46 8.99 -10.77 -15.45
CA ALA A 46 10.26 -10.30 -16.02
C ALA A 46 10.08 -9.05 -16.89
N GLN A 47 9.06 -9.03 -17.75
CA GLN A 47 8.75 -7.87 -18.59
C GLN A 47 8.31 -6.67 -17.75
N LEU A 48 7.50 -6.90 -16.70
CA LEU A 48 7.14 -5.86 -15.75
C LEU A 48 8.38 -5.29 -15.06
N ALA A 49 9.29 -6.12 -14.55
CA ALA A 49 10.51 -5.65 -13.90
C ALA A 49 11.39 -4.77 -14.81
N ILE A 50 11.52 -5.13 -16.09
CA ILE A 50 12.26 -4.34 -17.08
C ILE A 50 11.56 -3.03 -17.37
N LYS A 51 10.24 -3.03 -17.60
CA LYS A 51 9.51 -1.79 -17.84
C LYS A 51 9.49 -0.90 -16.61
N ASP A 52 9.25 -1.48 -15.44
CA ASP A 52 9.26 -0.77 -14.18
C ASP A 52 10.63 -0.13 -13.95
N SER A 53 11.76 -0.81 -14.20
CA SER A 53 13.09 -0.18 -14.02
C SER A 53 13.37 1.02 -14.94
N GLN A 54 12.64 1.14 -16.06
CA GLN A 54 12.79 2.26 -17.01
C GLN A 54 12.02 3.51 -16.58
N ILE A 55 10.95 3.37 -15.78
CA ILE A 55 10.04 4.48 -15.40
C ILE A 55 9.94 4.65 -13.88
N THR A 56 10.38 3.66 -13.12
CA THR A 56 10.27 3.60 -11.67
C THR A 56 11.66 3.87 -11.08
N THR A 57 11.94 5.15 -10.81
CA THR A 57 13.12 5.54 -10.03
C THR A 57 12.97 5.18 -8.54
N LEU A 58 11.80 4.67 -8.12
CA LEU A 58 11.44 4.43 -6.73
C LEU A 58 10.86 3.02 -6.50
N PRO A 59 11.51 2.14 -5.72
CA PRO A 59 10.98 0.81 -5.37
C PRO A 59 9.49 0.84 -4.96
N PRO A 60 8.70 -0.23 -5.19
CA PRO A 60 7.28 -0.28 -4.83
C PRO A 60 6.97 0.08 -3.37
N ALA A 61 7.88 -0.26 -2.44
CA ALA A 61 7.77 0.12 -1.03
C ALA A 61 7.84 1.65 -0.81
N LEU A 62 8.51 2.37 -1.70
CA LEU A 62 8.60 3.83 -1.69
C LEU A 62 7.54 4.50 -2.58
N CYS A 63 6.94 3.75 -3.51
CA CYS A 63 5.80 4.20 -4.29
C CYS A 63 4.48 4.01 -3.53
N VAL A 64 4.34 4.79 -2.46
CA VAL A 64 3.16 4.86 -1.59
C VAL A 64 2.78 6.32 -1.34
N ASP A 65 1.51 6.57 -1.05
CA ASP A 65 1.11 7.84 -0.46
C ASP A 65 1.43 7.76 1.03
N LYS A 66 2.32 8.66 1.51
CA LYS A 66 2.61 8.76 2.95
C LYS A 66 1.45 9.36 3.72
N ARG A 67 0.58 10.08 3.03
CA ARG A 67 -0.65 10.65 3.56
C ARG A 67 -1.87 9.90 3.06
N GLN A 68 -2.88 9.78 3.92
CA GLN A 68 -4.13 9.08 3.59
C GLN A 68 -5.19 9.98 2.94
N ASP A 69 -4.99 11.29 2.95
CA ASP A 69 -5.97 12.30 2.53
C ASP A 69 -5.50 13.11 1.31
N CYS A 70 -4.66 12.50 0.47
CA CYS A 70 -4.16 13.11 -0.76
C CYS A 70 -5.29 13.57 -1.72
N ASP A 71 -6.44 12.91 -1.66
CA ASP A 71 -7.66 13.28 -2.39
C ASP A 71 -8.19 14.67 -2.01
N LYS A 72 -8.06 15.08 -0.74
CA LYS A 72 -8.58 16.37 -0.24
C LYS A 72 -7.86 17.58 -0.83
N TYR A 73 -6.62 17.39 -1.28
CA TYR A 73 -5.80 18.43 -1.87
C TYR A 73 -6.09 18.63 -3.36
N GLY A 74 -6.81 17.69 -3.99
CA GLY A 74 -7.12 17.76 -5.42
C GLY A 74 -5.91 17.53 -6.32
N LYS A 75 -6.14 17.43 -7.64
CA LYS A 75 -5.08 17.17 -8.62
C LYS A 75 -4.17 18.37 -8.86
N ASP A 76 -4.57 19.56 -8.46
CA ASP A 76 -3.75 20.75 -8.61
C ASP A 76 -2.51 20.73 -7.71
N SER A 77 -2.54 20.02 -6.58
CA SER A 77 -1.37 19.80 -5.74
C SER A 77 -0.31 18.91 -6.40
N CYS A 78 -0.67 18.17 -7.46
CA CYS A 78 0.25 17.32 -8.21
C CYS A 78 1.09 18.10 -9.24
N LYS A 79 0.94 19.42 -9.34
CA LYS A 79 1.63 20.24 -10.34
C LYS A 79 2.10 21.57 -9.76
N GLY A 80 2.91 22.29 -10.55
CA GLY A 80 3.45 23.60 -10.17
C GLY A 80 4.25 23.55 -8.87
N GLN A 81 4.08 24.60 -8.05
CA GLN A 81 4.83 24.80 -6.80
C GLN A 81 4.61 23.70 -5.75
N TYR A 82 3.51 22.95 -5.84
CA TYR A 82 3.19 21.88 -4.87
C TYR A 82 3.74 20.51 -5.28
N SER A 83 4.29 20.38 -6.49
CA SER A 83 4.74 19.10 -7.03
C SER A 83 5.81 18.42 -6.17
N THR A 84 6.75 19.17 -5.58
CA THR A 84 7.78 18.62 -4.67
C THR A 84 7.13 17.99 -3.44
N TRP A 85 6.25 18.73 -2.77
CA TRP A 85 5.50 18.22 -1.61
C TRP A 85 4.66 16.98 -1.98
N ALA A 86 4.02 17.01 -3.14
CA ALA A 86 3.20 15.90 -3.61
C ALA A 86 4.03 14.65 -3.98
N ARG A 87 5.28 14.80 -4.48
CA ARG A 87 6.20 13.67 -4.69
C ARG A 87 6.59 13.00 -3.37
N GLU A 88 6.67 13.77 -2.30
CA GLU A 88 7.04 13.23 -0.99
C GLU A 88 5.87 12.59 -0.25
N ASN A 89 4.66 13.11 -0.42
CA ASN A 89 3.51 12.78 0.42
C ASN A 89 2.40 12.01 -0.31
N CYS A 90 2.23 12.24 -1.61
CA CYS A 90 1.09 11.81 -2.43
C CYS A 90 1.55 11.22 -3.77
N ASN A 91 2.65 10.48 -3.73
CA ASN A 91 3.38 10.00 -4.91
C ASN A 91 2.51 9.10 -5.82
N ARG A 92 1.70 8.20 -5.22
CA ARG A 92 0.76 7.36 -5.97
C ARG A 92 -0.47 8.15 -6.41
N TYR A 93 -1.07 8.95 -5.51
CA TYR A 93 -2.24 9.76 -5.83
C TYR A 93 -1.98 10.70 -7.01
N CYS A 94 -0.79 11.31 -7.05
CA CYS A 94 -0.36 12.19 -8.13
C CYS A 94 0.18 11.46 -9.36
N GLY A 95 0.28 10.13 -9.32
CA GLY A 95 0.76 9.33 -10.45
C GLY A 95 2.23 9.56 -10.79
N PHE A 96 3.00 10.14 -9.87
CA PHE A 96 4.45 10.32 -10.01
C PHE A 96 5.21 8.99 -9.95
N CYS A 97 4.55 7.96 -9.43
CA CYS A 97 5.03 6.60 -9.50
C CYS A 97 3.84 5.64 -9.70
N ILE A 98 4.11 4.50 -10.33
CA ILE A 98 3.15 3.40 -10.47
C ILE A 98 3.57 2.34 -9.47
N GLY A 99 2.82 2.20 -8.39
CA GLY A 99 3.12 1.18 -7.38
C GLY A 99 3.05 -0.18 -8.03
N LEU A 100 4.13 -0.97 -7.93
CA LEU A 100 4.08 -2.34 -8.44
C LEU A 100 2.93 -3.08 -7.75
N PRO A 101 2.23 -3.99 -8.44
CA PRO A 101 1.49 -5.02 -7.76
C PRO A 101 2.51 -5.75 -6.90
N THR A 102 2.57 -5.41 -5.61
CA THR A 102 3.28 -6.22 -4.65
C THR A 102 2.60 -7.58 -4.72
N THR A 103 3.37 -8.64 -4.93
CA THR A 103 2.87 -10.01 -4.74
C THR A 103 2.06 -9.99 -3.45
N ALA A 104 0.76 -10.31 -3.56
CA ALA A 104 -0.16 -10.16 -2.46
C ALA A 104 0.46 -10.87 -1.25
N LYS A 105 0.80 -10.10 -0.21
CA LYS A 105 1.44 -10.68 0.97
C LYS A 105 0.55 -11.83 1.45
N PRO A 106 1.09 -13.02 1.78
CA PRO A 106 0.31 -14.16 2.26
C PRO A 106 -0.57 -13.73 3.43
N CYS A 107 -1.84 -14.15 3.48
CA CYS A 107 -2.77 -13.70 4.52
C CYS A 107 -2.51 -14.41 5.85
N ILE A 108 -1.41 -14.03 6.48
CA ILE A 108 -0.94 -14.56 7.75
C ILE A 108 -0.55 -13.42 8.67
N ASP A 109 -0.58 -13.67 9.97
CA ASP A 109 0.07 -12.83 10.96
C ASP A 109 1.57 -13.15 10.96
N ALA A 110 2.42 -12.13 10.90
CA ALA A 110 3.87 -12.29 10.90
C ALA A 110 4.40 -12.56 12.31
N ILE A 111 3.64 -12.20 13.36
CA ILE A 111 3.98 -12.47 14.76
C ILE A 111 2.92 -13.37 15.42
N PRO A 112 3.30 -14.24 16.37
CA PRO A 112 2.38 -15.23 16.93
C PRO A 112 1.39 -14.66 17.95
N ASN A 113 1.62 -13.46 18.49
CA ASN A 113 0.89 -12.89 19.62
C ASN A 113 -0.06 -11.73 19.24
N CYS A 114 -0.52 -11.67 17.99
CA CYS A 114 -1.49 -10.65 17.56
C CYS A 114 -2.75 -10.58 18.42
N ASN A 115 -3.20 -11.74 18.94
CA ASN A 115 -4.32 -11.86 19.87
C ASN A 115 -4.09 -11.24 21.27
N GLN A 116 -2.86 -10.91 21.63
CA GLN A 116 -2.55 -10.23 22.89
C GLN A 116 -2.67 -8.70 22.77
N PHE A 117 -2.74 -8.17 21.55
CA PHE A 117 -2.93 -6.74 21.31
C PHE A 117 -4.41 -6.38 21.31
N GLN A 118 -4.70 -5.16 21.76
CA GLN A 118 -6.07 -4.65 21.78
C GLN A 118 -6.60 -4.49 20.35
N LYS A 119 -7.91 -4.66 20.17
CA LYS A 119 -8.56 -4.44 18.87
C LYS A 119 -8.31 -3.04 18.30
N ASP A 120 -8.10 -2.04 19.16
CA ASP A 120 -7.77 -0.67 18.72
C ASP A 120 -6.47 -0.62 17.91
N THR A 121 -5.53 -1.54 18.11
CA THR A 121 -4.32 -1.66 17.29
C THR A 121 -4.63 -1.83 15.80
N CYS A 122 -5.79 -2.41 15.47
CA CYS A 122 -6.26 -2.59 14.09
C CYS A 122 -6.97 -1.35 13.52
N THR A 123 -7.50 -0.45 14.34
CA THR A 123 -8.29 0.71 13.88
C THR A 123 -7.56 2.04 14.03
N ASN A 124 -6.66 2.13 15.00
CA ASN A 124 -5.93 3.33 15.32
C ASN A 124 -4.89 3.65 14.25
N ILE A 125 -4.97 4.84 13.69
CA ILE A 125 -4.09 5.28 12.60
C ILE A 125 -2.60 5.21 12.95
N LYS A 126 -2.25 5.38 14.22
CA LYS A 126 -0.87 5.31 14.71
C LYS A 126 -0.30 3.89 14.60
N TYR A 127 -1.14 2.87 14.73
CA TYR A 127 -0.73 1.46 14.76
C TYR A 127 -1.10 0.69 13.49
N LYS A 128 -1.94 1.28 12.62
CA LYS A 128 -2.42 0.65 11.39
C LYS A 128 -1.30 0.10 10.52
N GLY A 129 -0.24 0.88 10.27
CA GLY A 129 0.90 0.42 9.46
C GLY A 129 1.60 -0.80 10.06
N TRP A 130 1.85 -0.79 11.37
CA TRP A 130 2.41 -1.95 12.08
C TRP A 130 1.47 -3.16 12.02
N ALA A 131 0.16 -2.95 12.19
CA ALA A 131 -0.84 -4.02 12.15
C ALA A 131 -0.99 -4.61 10.73
N GLU A 132 -0.87 -3.79 9.69
CA GLU A 132 -0.82 -4.20 8.28
C GLU A 132 0.46 -4.99 7.93
N GLU A 133 1.50 -4.93 8.76
CA GLU A 133 2.72 -5.71 8.54
C GLU A 133 2.75 -6.98 9.40
N ASN A 134 2.22 -6.91 10.62
CA ASN A 134 2.43 -7.94 11.63
C ASN A 134 1.18 -8.77 11.93
N CYS A 135 -0.01 -8.20 11.81
CA CYS A 135 -1.26 -8.78 12.30
C CYS A 135 -2.40 -8.70 11.30
N ARG A 136 -2.10 -8.88 10.01
CA ARG A 136 -3.08 -8.70 8.92
C ARG A 136 -4.28 -9.63 9.02
N LYS A 137 -4.06 -10.88 9.42
CA LYS A 137 -5.13 -11.87 9.55
C LYS A 137 -5.96 -11.57 10.79
N TYR A 138 -5.32 -11.32 11.93
CA TYR A 138 -5.99 -10.92 13.17
C TYR A 138 -6.83 -9.64 13.01
N CYS A 139 -6.28 -8.63 12.32
CA CYS A 139 -6.96 -7.36 12.07
C CYS A 139 -7.92 -7.38 10.87
N GLY A 140 -8.04 -8.50 10.16
CA GLY A 140 -8.94 -8.63 9.01
C GLY A 140 -8.55 -7.77 7.80
N PHE A 141 -7.29 -7.36 7.69
CA PHE A 141 -6.76 -6.60 6.54
C PHE A 141 -6.50 -7.48 5.32
N CYS A 142 -6.69 -8.78 5.46
CA CYS A 142 -6.62 -9.73 4.36
C CYS A 142 -7.63 -10.86 4.57
N SER A 143 -7.88 -11.60 3.50
CA SER A 143 -8.63 -12.84 3.55
C SER A 143 -7.93 -13.86 2.67
N ASP A 144 -7.82 -15.10 3.14
CA ASP A 144 -7.38 -16.23 2.31
C ASP A 144 -8.45 -16.43 1.24
N GLY A 145 -8.12 -16.13 -0.01
CA GLY A 145 -9.08 -16.04 -1.11
C GLY A 145 -9.98 -17.26 -1.24
N SER A 146 -11.24 -17.11 -0.83
CA SER A 146 -12.40 -17.83 -1.33
C SER A 146 -13.58 -16.87 -1.23
N SER A 147 -14.03 -16.39 -2.38
CA SER A 147 -15.10 -15.41 -2.57
C SER A 147 -16.44 -15.92 -2.06
N SER A 148 -17.16 -15.17 -1.23
CA SER A 148 -18.62 -14.95 -1.31
C SER A 148 -19.12 -14.20 -0.09
N GLY A 149 -19.92 -13.16 -0.34
CA GLY A 149 -20.64 -12.45 0.70
C GLY A 149 -21.66 -13.34 1.41
N ASN A 150 -21.75 -13.20 2.72
CA ASN A 150 -22.98 -12.72 3.33
C ASN A 150 -22.70 -12.25 4.76
N GLN A 151 -23.58 -11.35 5.18
CA GLN A 151 -23.56 -10.51 6.36
C GLN A 151 -23.75 -11.30 7.69
N PRO A 152 -23.98 -10.62 8.82
CA PRO A 152 -23.23 -10.71 10.06
C PRO A 152 -23.77 -11.76 11.03
N SER A 153 -23.00 -12.16 12.03
CA SER A 153 -23.62 -12.51 13.32
C SER A 153 -22.68 -12.34 14.49
N VAL A 154 -23.09 -11.38 15.31
CA VAL A 154 -22.97 -11.30 16.76
C VAL A 154 -22.90 -12.66 17.46
N THR A 155 -22.18 -12.73 18.59
CA THR A 155 -22.71 -13.18 19.89
C THR A 155 -21.67 -12.94 21.01
N SER A 156 -21.98 -11.94 21.83
CA SER A 156 -21.94 -11.84 23.30
C SER A 156 -20.90 -12.63 24.15
N ALA A 157 -20.04 -11.84 24.83
CA ALA A 157 -19.68 -11.77 26.28
C ALA A 157 -19.34 -13.07 27.09
N PRO A 158 -18.41 -13.00 28.08
CA PRO A 158 -18.77 -12.35 29.35
C PRO A 158 -17.71 -11.37 29.90
N THR A 159 -18.25 -10.40 30.63
CA THR A 159 -17.58 -9.41 31.47
C THR A 159 -16.82 -10.09 32.61
N PHE A 160 -15.51 -9.83 32.69
CA PHE A 160 -14.78 -9.89 33.95
C PHE A 160 -13.98 -8.60 34.13
N ALA A 161 -14.14 -7.99 35.30
CA ALA A 161 -13.50 -6.74 35.68
C ALA A 161 -11.96 -6.87 35.65
N PRO A 162 -11.22 -5.83 35.21
CA PRO A 162 -9.77 -5.90 35.12
C PRO A 162 -9.10 -5.80 36.51
N PRO A 163 -7.99 -6.52 36.74
CA PRO A 163 -7.05 -6.11 37.78
C PRO A 163 -6.33 -4.82 37.35
N ARG A 164 -6.16 -3.93 38.33
CA ARG A 164 -5.46 -2.64 38.25
C ARG A 164 -4.04 -2.80 37.66
N PRO A 165 -3.62 -2.01 36.64
CA PRO A 165 -2.25 -2.05 36.15
C PRO A 165 -1.26 -1.54 37.20
N GLN A 166 -0.24 -2.33 37.49
CA GLN A 166 0.99 -1.85 38.12
C GLN A 166 1.82 -1.14 37.04
N ALA A 167 2.29 0.07 37.35
CA ALA A 167 3.18 0.83 36.50
C ALA A 167 4.52 0.06 36.31
N PRO A 168 5.04 -0.08 35.07
CA PRO A 168 6.42 -0.51 34.88
C PRO A 168 7.35 0.55 35.45
N GLY A 169 8.19 0.11 36.39
CA GLY A 169 9.20 0.91 37.04
C GLY A 169 10.21 1.51 36.06
N ASN A 170 10.77 2.63 36.51
CA ASN A 170 11.92 3.30 35.94
C ASN A 170 13.03 2.31 35.57
N GLN A 171 13.49 2.36 34.32
CA GLN A 171 14.87 2.01 34.00
C GLN A 171 15.48 3.07 33.07
N PRO A 172 16.76 3.43 33.24
CA PRO A 172 17.31 4.73 32.84
C PRO A 172 17.50 4.92 31.34
N THR A 173 17.39 6.18 30.93
CA THR A 173 17.78 6.72 29.63
C THR A 173 19.29 6.59 29.37
N PRO A 174 19.75 6.13 28.19
CA PRO A 174 21.11 6.37 27.74
C PRO A 174 21.23 7.78 27.12
N SER A 175 22.31 8.45 27.54
CA SER A 175 22.70 9.83 27.24
C SER A 175 22.73 10.23 25.77
N ALA A 176 22.42 11.51 25.56
CA ALA A 176 22.58 12.26 24.33
C ALA A 176 24.03 12.24 23.81
N THR A 177 24.20 12.11 22.49
CA THR A 177 25.41 12.51 21.78
C THR A 177 25.03 13.22 20.48
N LEU A 178 25.25 14.53 20.52
CA LEU A 178 25.55 15.52 19.48
C LEU A 178 25.02 15.34 18.05
N ALA A 179 24.14 16.27 17.66
CA ALA A 179 23.90 16.68 16.28
C ALA A 179 25.04 17.59 15.77
N PRO A 180 25.44 17.50 14.48
CA PRO A 180 26.38 18.43 13.87
C PRO A 180 25.70 19.78 13.49
N PRO A 181 26.46 20.90 13.50
CA PRO A 181 25.91 22.24 13.33
C PRO A 181 25.61 22.63 11.87
N LEU A 182 24.56 23.44 11.71
CA LEU A 182 24.19 24.16 10.49
C LEU A 182 25.20 25.29 10.19
N PRO A 183 25.57 25.53 8.92
CA PRO A 183 26.34 26.71 8.56
C PRO A 183 25.48 27.99 8.57
N ALA A 184 26.08 29.07 9.07
CA ALA A 184 25.52 30.42 9.20
C ALA A 184 25.41 31.15 7.85
N GLY A 185 24.49 32.10 7.78
CA GLY A 185 23.95 32.67 6.55
C GLY A 185 24.76 33.77 5.85
N LYS A 186 24.21 34.22 4.73
CA LYS A 186 23.93 35.62 4.40
C LYS A 186 22.76 35.67 3.42
#